data_AF-A0A7V7NQ13-F1
#
_entry.id   AF-A0A7V7NQ13-F1
#
_cell.length_a   1.000
_cell.length_b   1.000
_cell.length_c   1.000
_cell.angle_alpha   90.00
_cell.angle_beta   90.00
_cell.angle_gamma   90.00
#
_symmetry.space_group_name_H-M   'P 1'
#
loop_
_entity.id
_entity.type
_entity.pdbx_description
1 polymer ?
#
loop_
_entity_poly.entity_id
_entity_poly.type
_entity_poly.pdbx_seq_one_letter_code
_entity_poly.pdbx_strand_id
1 'polypeptide(L)'
;MNSQIPFLLSCSSTLLLTGCLSDTSHPFEVPQLVLFKGMYESTDNDSYLLFESGQVTYQVTDNTVTRSYSVEDDLITIELNSGSSRTDSNLVMRIQRQGEVFTCNQCPAMQLSNVWTRVETPQQ
;
A
#
# COMPACT_ATOMS: atom_id res chain seq x y z
N MET A 1 -68.97 20.08 40.08
CA MET A 1 -68.71 18.87 39.27
C MET A 1 -69.66 18.91 38.09
N ASN A 2 -69.33 18.65 36.84
CA ASN A 2 -68.11 18.36 36.10
C ASN A 2 -68.64 18.28 34.65
N SER A 3 -68.23 19.14 33.73
CA SER A 3 -68.56 18.92 32.31
C SER A 3 -67.43 19.44 31.43
N GLN A 4 -66.98 18.54 30.57
CA GLN A 4 -65.67 18.55 29.94
C GLN A 4 -65.68 19.34 28.62
N ILE A 5 -64.55 20.00 28.36
CA ILE A 5 -64.22 20.68 27.11
C ILE A 5 -63.71 19.63 26.12
N PRO A 6 -64.25 19.54 24.89
CA PRO A 6 -63.60 18.82 23.81
C PRO A 6 -63.05 19.84 22.80
N PHE A 7 -61.74 19.93 22.67
CA PHE A 7 -61.10 20.43 21.46
C PHE A 7 -59.86 19.58 21.19
N LEU A 8 -60.07 18.55 20.36
CA LEU A 8 -59.02 17.91 19.60
C LEU A 8 -58.62 18.86 18.47
N LEU A 9 -57.31 19.11 18.30
CA LEU A 9 -56.61 19.42 17.05
C LEU A 9 -55.12 19.49 17.41
N SER A 10 -54.40 18.38 17.26
CA SER A 10 -53.56 18.16 16.07
C SER A 10 -52.37 19.13 16.03
N CYS A 11 -51.25 18.71 16.61
CA CYS A 11 -49.94 19.21 16.17
C CYS A 11 -48.99 18.01 16.03
N SER A 12 -48.92 17.53 14.79
CA SER A 12 -48.05 16.46 14.33
C SER A 12 -46.61 16.71 14.75
N SER A 13 -46.11 15.89 15.67
CA SER A 13 -44.69 15.84 16.00
C SER A 13 -44.13 14.51 15.52
N THR A 14 -43.90 14.42 14.21
CA THR A 14 -43.00 13.42 13.63
C THR A 14 -41.95 14.15 12.80
N LEU A 15 -41.09 14.89 13.50
CA LEU A 15 -39.75 15.16 12.98
C LEU A 15 -38.98 13.85 13.07
N LEU A 16 -39.19 12.99 12.07
CA LEU A 16 -38.25 11.92 11.77
C LEU A 16 -36.97 12.63 11.31
N LEU A 17 -36.08 12.87 12.27
CA LEU A 17 -34.67 13.08 11.99
C LEU A 17 -34.19 11.79 11.32
N THR A 18 -34.34 11.72 9.99
CA THR A 18 -33.56 10.82 9.16
C THR A 18 -32.12 11.30 9.29
N GLY A 19 -31.44 10.86 10.35
CA GLY A 19 -30.00 10.84 10.38
C GLY A 19 -29.59 9.99 9.19
N CYS A 20 -28.96 10.62 8.20
CA CYS A 20 -28.25 9.91 7.17
C CYS A 20 -27.18 9.09 7.92
N LEU A 21 -27.44 7.80 8.14
CA LEU A 21 -26.40 6.88 8.55
C LEU A 21 -25.39 6.96 7.40
N SER A 22 -24.29 7.67 7.61
CA SER A 22 -23.14 7.56 6.73
C SER A 22 -22.83 6.08 6.67
N ASP A 23 -23.06 5.50 5.50
CA ASP A 23 -22.89 4.10 5.21
C ASP A 23 -21.40 3.77 5.35
N THR A 24 -20.99 3.38 6.55
CA THR A 24 -19.65 2.89 6.87
C THR A 24 -19.53 1.39 6.57
N SER A 25 -20.40 0.82 5.73
CA SER A 25 -20.36 -0.61 5.35
C SER A 25 -19.17 -0.97 4.47
N HIS A 26 -18.48 0.01 3.91
CA HIS A 26 -17.21 -0.22 3.24
C HIS A 26 -16.12 0.07 4.27
N PRO A 27 -15.53 -0.97 4.90
CA PRO A 27 -14.24 -0.79 5.52
C PRO A 27 -13.34 -0.12 4.48
N PHE A 28 -12.68 0.97 4.86
CA PHE A 28 -11.62 1.56 4.06
C PHE A 28 -10.74 0.40 3.61
N GLU A 29 -10.78 0.06 2.32
CA GLU A 29 -9.86 -0.92 1.73
C GLU A 29 -8.49 -0.30 1.95
N VAL A 30 -7.84 -0.71 3.04
CA VAL A 30 -6.48 -0.31 3.32
C VAL A 30 -5.72 -0.70 2.06
N PRO A 31 -5.20 0.28 1.28
CA PRO A 31 -4.48 -0.06 0.07
C PRO A 31 -3.39 -1.06 0.47
N GLN A 32 -3.24 -2.17 -0.27
CA GLN A 32 -2.26 -3.22 0.05
C GLN A 32 -0.82 -2.68 0.26
N LEU A 33 -0.57 -1.44 -0.17
CA LEU A 33 0.57 -0.58 0.11
C LEU A 33 0.89 -0.30 1.60
N VAL A 34 -0.07 -0.39 2.53
CA VAL A 34 0.17 -0.07 3.96
C VAL A 34 0.89 -1.20 4.71
N LEU A 35 1.11 -2.36 4.09
CA LEU A 35 1.51 -3.58 4.81
C LEU A 35 2.91 -4.14 4.49
N PHE A 36 3.65 -3.60 3.51
CA PHE A 36 5.01 -4.09 3.21
C PHE A 36 6.09 -3.21 3.84
N LYS A 37 6.59 -3.66 4.99
CA LYS A 37 7.82 -3.15 5.63
C LYS A 37 8.81 -4.29 5.81
N GLY A 38 10.06 -4.05 5.42
CA GLY A 38 11.14 -5.02 5.63
C GLY A 38 12.38 -4.72 4.82
N MET A 39 13.49 -5.30 5.29
CA MET A 39 14.76 -5.33 4.58
C MET A 39 14.89 -6.67 3.86
N TYR A 40 15.42 -6.63 2.64
CA TYR A 40 15.67 -7.81 1.83
C TYR A 40 17.11 -7.75 1.32
N GLU A 41 17.85 -8.83 1.47
CA GLU A 41 19.23 -8.92 1.03
C GLU A 41 19.32 -9.75 -0.25
N SER A 42 20.26 -9.36 -1.10
CA SER A 42 20.63 -10.12 -2.29
C SER A 42 21.27 -11.44 -1.90
N THR A 43 20.99 -12.50 -2.64
CA THR A 43 21.66 -13.79 -2.44
C THR A 43 23.09 -13.82 -3.02
N ASP A 44 23.41 -12.83 -3.86
CA ASP A 44 24.63 -12.84 -4.67
C ASP A 44 25.68 -11.84 -4.16
N ASN A 45 25.27 -10.84 -3.37
CA ASN A 45 26.13 -9.77 -2.87
C ASN A 45 25.53 -9.11 -1.61
N ASP A 46 26.29 -8.21 -0.99
CA ASP A 46 25.87 -7.48 0.23
C ASP A 46 24.87 -6.33 -0.03
N SER A 47 24.19 -6.32 -1.18
CA SER A 47 23.19 -5.29 -1.49
C SER A 47 21.86 -5.59 -0.80
N TYR A 48 21.10 -4.55 -0.50
CA TYR A 48 19.78 -4.67 0.11
C TYR A 48 18.70 -3.79 -0.55
N LEU A 49 17.45 -4.21 -0.36
CA LEU A 49 16.24 -3.41 -0.59
C LEU A 49 15.60 -3.12 0.77
N LEU A 50 15.30 -1.86 1.04
CA LEU A 50 14.54 -1.44 2.21
C LEU A 50 13.18 -0.88 1.79
N PHE A 51 12.12 -1.59 2.16
CA PHE A 51 10.74 -1.15 1.94
C PHE A 51 10.20 -0.48 3.21
N GLU A 52 9.81 0.77 3.09
CA GLU A 52 9.21 1.54 4.17
C GLU A 52 8.31 2.65 3.64
N SER A 53 7.10 2.78 4.19
CA SER A 53 6.18 3.89 3.91
C SER A 53 5.92 4.13 2.42
N GLY A 54 5.70 3.06 1.64
CA GLY A 54 5.43 3.15 0.18
C GLY A 54 6.66 3.50 -0.67
N GLN A 55 7.85 3.54 -0.08
CA GLN A 55 9.11 3.76 -0.77
C GLN A 55 10.04 2.55 -0.63
N VAL A 56 10.80 2.31 -1.69
CA VAL A 56 11.89 1.34 -1.71
C VAL A 56 13.20 2.07 -1.86
N THR A 57 14.15 1.73 -1.02
CA THR A 57 15.52 2.24 -1.07
C THR A 57 16.47 1.10 -1.43
N TYR A 58 17.32 1.32 -2.43
CA TYR A 58 18.29 0.34 -2.91
C TYR A 58 19.61 0.99 -3.30
N GLN A 59 20.69 0.20 -3.28
CA GLN A 59 22.01 0.65 -3.66
C GLN A 59 22.27 0.37 -5.14
N VAL A 60 22.84 1.35 -5.82
CA VAL A 60 23.50 1.22 -7.12
C VAL A 60 24.97 1.56 -6.94
N THR A 61 25.80 1.25 -7.95
CA THR A 61 27.28 1.28 -7.90
C THR A 61 27.89 2.45 -7.11
N ASP A 62 27.33 3.66 -7.23
CA ASP A 62 27.86 4.87 -6.59
C ASP A 62 26.83 5.66 -5.75
N ASN A 63 25.60 5.17 -5.58
CA ASN A 63 24.52 5.93 -4.95
C ASN A 63 23.44 5.04 -4.30
N THR A 64 22.71 5.62 -3.36
CA THR A 64 21.45 5.06 -2.87
C THR A 64 20.29 5.75 -3.59
N VAL A 65 19.37 4.95 -4.12
CA VAL A 65 18.20 5.42 -4.85
C VAL A 65 16.95 5.09 -4.05
N THR A 66 16.11 6.09 -3.83
CA THR A 66 14.76 5.91 -3.27
C THR A 66 13.72 6.14 -4.36
N ARG A 67 12.75 5.24 -4.45
CA ARG A 67 11.64 5.27 -5.41
C ARG A 67 10.33 4.89 -4.76
N SER A 68 9.23 5.39 -5.32
CA SER A 68 7.89 4.89 -5.04
C SER A 68 7.75 3.48 -5.58
N TYR A 69 6.95 2.66 -4.90
CA TYR A 69 6.54 1.36 -5.43
C TYR A 69 5.04 1.15 -5.23
N SER A 70 4.44 0.34 -6.10
CA SER A 70 3.10 -0.20 -5.94
C SER A 70 3.14 -1.72 -5.77
N VAL A 71 2.11 -2.27 -5.12
CA VAL A 71 1.91 -3.72 -4.98
C VAL A 71 0.55 -4.07 -5.55
N GLU A 72 0.53 -4.96 -6.52
CA GLU A 72 -0.67 -5.48 -7.17
C GLU A 72 -0.55 -7.00 -7.21
N ASP A 73 -1.48 -7.71 -6.55
CA ASP A 73 -1.46 -9.17 -6.38
C ASP A 73 -0.12 -9.69 -5.80
N ASP A 74 0.67 -10.37 -6.63
CA ASP A 74 1.98 -10.91 -6.32
C ASP A 74 3.12 -10.13 -7.01
N LEU A 75 2.86 -8.91 -7.48
CA LEU A 75 3.83 -8.07 -8.17
C LEU A 75 4.10 -6.79 -7.38
N ILE A 76 5.38 -6.43 -7.31
CA ILE A 76 5.86 -5.14 -6.83
C ILE A 76 6.39 -4.38 -8.03
N THR A 77 5.85 -3.19 -8.28
CA THR A 77 6.27 -2.32 -9.38
C THR A 77 6.99 -1.12 -8.82
N ILE A 78 8.29 -0.97 -9.11
CA ILE A 78 9.08 0.21 -8.74
C ILE A 78 9.09 1.18 -9.91
N GLU A 79 8.66 2.41 -9.65
CA GLU A 79 8.62 3.47 -10.65
C GLU A 79 10.05 3.99 -10.92
N LEU A 80 10.50 3.87 -12.17
CA LEU A 80 11.74 4.50 -12.62
C LEU A 80 11.41 5.86 -13.23
N ASN A 81 11.76 6.96 -12.54
CA ASN A 81 11.47 8.32 -13.04
C ASN A 81 11.97 8.53 -14.49
N SER A 82 11.02 8.77 -15.39
CA SER A 82 11.16 8.95 -16.83
C SER A 82 11.74 10.32 -17.17
N GLY A 83 13.05 10.39 -17.40
CA GLY A 83 13.73 11.61 -17.90
C GLY A 83 14.09 11.56 -19.39
N SER A 84 14.00 10.40 -20.05
CA SER A 84 14.43 10.26 -21.45
C SER A 84 13.68 9.14 -22.13
N SER A 85 13.25 9.39 -23.36
CA SER A 85 12.43 8.63 -24.31
C SER A 85 12.88 7.19 -24.67
N ARG A 86 13.48 6.46 -23.74
CA ARG A 86 13.87 5.05 -23.90
C ARG A 86 13.05 4.21 -22.94
N THR A 87 11.87 3.80 -23.41
CA THR A 87 11.14 2.64 -22.88
C THR A 87 11.13 2.56 -21.36
N ASP A 88 10.36 3.45 -20.73
CA ASP A 88 10.14 3.53 -19.28
C ASP A 88 9.57 2.20 -18.75
N SER A 89 10.47 1.26 -18.49
CA SER A 89 10.12 -0.06 -17.99
C SER A 89 10.27 0.01 -16.49
N ASN A 90 9.15 0.16 -15.78
CA ASN A 90 9.14 0.01 -14.33
C ASN A 90 9.80 -1.32 -13.96
N LEU A 91 10.54 -1.35 -12.85
CA LEU A 91 11.10 -2.61 -12.36
C LEU A 91 9.98 -3.40 -11.71
N VAL A 92 9.62 -4.53 -12.33
CA VAL A 92 8.61 -5.44 -11.80
C VAL A 92 9.28 -6.62 -11.11
N MET A 93 8.98 -6.79 -9.84
CA MET A 93 9.40 -7.90 -9.01
C MET A 93 8.20 -8.79 -8.69
N ARG A 94 8.40 -10.09 -8.60
CA ARG A 94 7.38 -11.05 -8.20
C ARG A 94 7.61 -11.53 -6.77
N ILE A 95 6.57 -11.45 -5.97
CA ILE A 95 6.47 -11.94 -4.60
C ILE A 95 6.39 -13.47 -4.63
N GLN A 96 7.33 -14.12 -3.95
CA GLN A 96 7.41 -15.55 -3.78
C GLN A 96 7.30 -15.90 -2.30
N ARG A 97 6.91 -17.15 -2.01
CA ARG A 97 6.88 -17.69 -0.63
C ARG A 97 6.22 -16.72 0.36
N GLN A 98 5.03 -16.19 0.01
CA GLN A 98 4.25 -15.31 0.87
C GLN A 98 4.99 -14.04 1.35
N GLY A 99 5.96 -13.54 0.58
CA GLY A 99 6.73 -12.34 0.92
C GLY A 99 8.08 -12.61 1.58
N GLU A 100 8.53 -13.86 1.66
CA GLU A 100 9.88 -14.18 2.09
C GLU A 100 10.94 -13.94 1.00
N VAL A 101 10.55 -14.03 -0.28
CA VAL A 101 11.47 -13.86 -1.41
C VAL A 101 10.84 -13.01 -2.50
N PHE A 102 11.67 -12.17 -3.13
CA PHE A 102 11.32 -11.51 -4.38
C PHE A 102 12.21 -11.99 -5.51
N THR A 103 11.62 -12.05 -6.70
CA THR A 103 12.32 -12.38 -7.94
C THR A 103 12.15 -11.27 -8.95
N CYS A 104 13.22 -10.89 -9.63
CA CYS A 104 13.22 -9.76 -10.56
C CYS A 104 14.07 -10.06 -11.80
N ASN A 105 13.40 -10.38 -12.91
CA ASN A 105 14.10 -10.75 -14.15
C ASN A 105 14.75 -9.54 -14.84
N GLN A 106 14.27 -8.33 -14.58
CA GLN A 106 14.77 -7.10 -15.19
C GLN A 106 15.86 -6.41 -14.35
N CYS A 107 15.97 -6.75 -13.07
CA CYS A 107 16.94 -6.16 -12.15
C CYS A 107 18.41 -6.29 -12.61
N PRO A 108 18.85 -7.41 -13.20
CA PRO A 108 20.22 -7.52 -13.71
C PRO A 108 20.58 -6.48 -14.78
N ALA A 109 19.61 -5.99 -15.57
CA ALA A 109 19.85 -4.92 -16.54
C ALA A 109 20.24 -3.58 -15.88
N MET A 110 19.87 -3.42 -14.60
CA MET A 110 20.19 -2.27 -13.74
C MET A 110 21.31 -2.58 -12.73
N GLN A 111 22.04 -3.69 -12.92
CA GLN A 111 23.09 -4.17 -12.00
C GLN A 111 22.57 -4.52 -10.58
N LEU A 112 21.28 -4.86 -10.48
CA LEU A 112 20.65 -5.32 -9.25
C LEU A 112 20.52 -6.86 -9.26
N SER A 113 20.43 -7.50 -8.08
CA SER A 113 20.20 -8.95 -8.01
C SER A 113 18.82 -9.34 -8.53
N ASN A 114 18.74 -10.55 -9.06
CA ASN A 114 17.49 -11.16 -9.50
C ASN A 114 16.70 -11.82 -8.36
N VAL A 115 17.32 -12.06 -7.19
CA VAL A 115 16.66 -12.69 -6.04
C VAL A 115 16.96 -11.92 -4.76
N TRP A 116 15.91 -11.64 -3.99
CA TRP A 116 15.99 -10.92 -2.73
C TRP A 116 15.30 -11.72 -1.63
N THR A 117 15.95 -11.90 -0.49
CA THR A 117 15.41 -12.68 0.63
C THR A 117 15.17 -11.77 1.83
N ARG A 118 14.00 -11.89 2.43
CA ARG A 118 13.64 -11.12 3.62
C ARG A 118 14.61 -11.44 4.76
N VAL A 119 15.11 -10.41 5.41
CA VAL A 119 15.91 -10.53 6.62
C VAL A 119 15.20 -9.84 7.78
N GLU A 120 15.33 -10.42 8.97
CA GLU A 120 14.84 -9.79 10.19
C GLU A 120 15.69 -8.55 10.44
N THR A 121 15.10 -7.36 10.24
CA THR A 121 15.74 -6.12 10.69
C THR A 121 15.76 -6.17 12.22
N PRO A 122 16.91 -6.00 12.89
CA PRO A 122 16.95 -5.96 14.34
C PRO A 122 15.96 -4.90 14.83
N GLN A 123 15.01 -5.30 15.69
CA GLN A 123 14.16 -4.35 16.39
C GLN A 123 15.08 -3.55 17.31
N GLN A 124 15.47 -2.34 16.88
CA GLN A 124 16.14 -1.37 17.76
C GLN A 124 15.16 -0.79 18.76
#